data_AF-S3H9F0-F1
#
_entry.id   AF-S3H9F0-F1
#
_cell.length_a   1.000
_cell.length_b   1.000
_cell.length_c   1.000
_cell.angle_alpha   90.00
_cell.angle_beta   90.00
_cell.angle_gamma   90.00
#
_symmetry.space_group_name_H-M   'P 1'
#
loop_
_entity.id
_entity.type
_entity.pdbx_description
1 polymer ?
#
loop_
_entity_poly.entity_id
_entity_poly.type
_entity_poly.pdbx_seq_one_letter_code
_entity_poly.pdbx_strand_id
1 'polypeptide(L)' 'MDDGEEYVAAAKACLDAIQGNLTAQEARAALTRAAAEAGVPLITVVPTNSETESSINRFHC' A
#
# COMPACT_ATOMS: atom_id res chain seq x y z
N MET A 1 -16.95 9.48 15.58
CA MET A 1 -15.91 9.36 16.62
C MET A 1 -14.77 8.62 15.96
N ASP A 2 -13.53 9.07 16.16
CA ASP A 2 -12.34 8.32 15.77
C ASP A 2 -12.11 7.29 16.88
N ASP A 3 -12.64 6.08 16.70
CA ASP A 3 -12.48 4.97 17.64
C ASP A 3 -11.28 4.09 17.28
N GLY A 4 -10.59 4.43 16.18
CA GLY A 4 -9.43 3.73 15.68
C GLY A 4 -9.77 2.41 14.99
N GLU A 5 -11.05 2.15 14.67
CA GLU A 5 -11.46 0.94 13.95
C GLU A 5 -10.77 0.84 12.59
N GLU A 6 -10.66 1.93 11.82
CA GLU A 6 -9.99 1.89 10.52
C GLU A 6 -8.48 1.69 10.68
N TYR A 7 -7.86 2.18 11.76
CA TYR A 7 -6.44 1.90 12.04
C TYR A 7 -6.20 0.42 12.27
N VAL A 8 -7.01 -0.23 13.12
CA VAL A 8 -6.88 -1.67 13.38
C VAL A 8 -7.16 -2.49 12.12
N ALA A 9 -8.16 -2.09 11.33
CA ALA A 9 -8.47 -2.70 10.04
C ALA A 9 -7.30 -2.56 9.05
N ALA A 10 -6.67 -1.38 8.96
CA ALA A 10 -5.51 -1.14 8.13
C ALA A 10 -4.29 -1.97 8.55
N ALA A 11 -4.02 -2.07 9.86
CA ALA A 11 -2.92 -2.89 10.39
C ALA A 11 -3.10 -4.38 10.04
N LYS A 12 -4.32 -4.91 10.16
CA LYS A 12 -4.65 -6.29 9.75
C LYS A 12 -4.50 -6.49 8.24
N ALA A 13 -5.04 -5.58 7.43
CA ALA A 13 -4.94 -5.65 5.98
C ALA A 13 -3.48 -5.64 5.48
N CYS A 14 -2.61 -4.88 6.15
CA CYS A 14 -1.16 -4.90 5.89
C CYS A 14 -0.54 -6.25 6.23
N LEU A 15 -0.88 -6.85 7.38
CA LEU A 15 -0.40 -8.17 7.76
C LEU A 15 -0.86 -9.24 6.76
N ASP A 16 -2.12 -9.22 6.37
CA ASP A 16 -2.68 -10.13 5.37
C ASP A 16 -2.00 -9.99 4.01
N ALA A 17 -1.67 -8.76 3.60
CA ALA A 17 -0.93 -8.52 2.36
C ALA A 17 0.51 -9.06 2.43
N ILE A 18 1.19 -8.92 3.58
CA ILE A 18 2.52 -9.52 3.81
C ILE A 18 2.45 -11.04 3.71
N GLN A 19 1.35 -11.64 4.17
CA GLN A 19 1.12 -13.09 4.11
C GLN A 19 0.64 -13.57 2.72
N GLY A 20 0.33 -12.66 1.79
CA GLY A 20 -0.19 -12.98 0.46
C GLY A 20 -1.70 -13.23 0.41
N ASN A 21 -2.44 -12.93 1.48
CA ASN A 21 -3.89 -13.09 1.57
C ASN A 21 -4.66 -11.88 1.01
N LEU A 22 -4.01 -10.73 0.91
CA LEU A 22 -4.56 -9.49 0.35
C LEU A 22 -3.57 -8.88 -0.65
N THR A 23 -4.08 -8.10 -1.60
CA THR A 23 -3.22 -7.34 -2.51
C THR A 23 -2.67 -6.10 -1.82
N ALA A 24 -1.51 -5.61 -2.30
CA ALA A 24 -0.95 -4.35 -1.85
C ALA A 24 -1.91 -3.15 -2.09
N GLN A 25 -2.76 -3.23 -3.11
CA GLN A 25 -3.75 -2.20 -3.40
C GLN A 25 -4.88 -2.18 -2.37
N GLU A 26 -5.34 -3.34 -1.91
CA GLU A 26 -6.36 -3.44 -0.86
C GLU A 26 -5.82 -2.97 0.50
N ALA A 27 -4.58 -3.33 0.84
CA ALA A 27 -3.92 -2.82 2.03
C ALA A 27 -3.77 -1.28 1.98
N ARG A 28 -3.38 -0.73 0.82
CA ARG A 28 -3.31 0.72 0.60
C ARG A 28 -4.67 1.40 0.75
N ALA A 29 -5.75 0.79 0.28
CA ALA A 29 -7.09 1.33 0.43
C ALA A 29 -7.51 1.40 1.90
N ALA A 30 -7.25 0.35 2.69
CA ALA A 30 -7.51 0.34 4.13
C ALA A 30 -6.70 1.42 4.86
N LEU A 31 -5.42 1.57 4.53
CA LEU A 31 -4.56 2.62 5.08
C LEU A 31 -5.07 4.04 4.75
N THR A 32 -5.61 4.24 3.54
CA THR A 32 -6.17 5.53 3.12
C THR A 32 -7.38 5.91 3.97
N ARG A 33 -8.24 4.94 4.32
CA ARG A 33 -9.40 5.18 5.20
C ARG A 33 -8.98 5.53 6.62
N ALA A 34 -7.99 4.82 7.17
CA ALA A 34 -7.41 5.13 8.48
C ALA A 34 -6.83 6.56 8.55
N ALA A 35 -6.11 6.98 7.51
CA ALA A 35 -5.58 8.33 7.42
C ALA A 35 -6.70 9.40 7.36
N ALA A 36 -7.79 9.10 6.65
CA ALA A 36 -8.95 9.99 6.58
C ALA A 36 -9.66 10.14 7.93
N GLU A 37 -9.80 9.05 8.70
CA GLU A 37 -10.36 9.07 10.06
C GLU A 37 -9.52 9.93 11.01
N ALA A 38 -8.19 9.75 10.96
CA ALA A 38 -7.24 10.49 11.80
C ALA A 38 -6.97 11.94 11.32
N GLY A 39 -7.50 12.35 10.17
CA GLY A 39 -7.22 13.66 9.57
C GLY A 39 -5.75 13.86 9.15
N VAL A 40 -5.03 12.78 8.84
CA VAL A 40 -3.61 12.79 8.48
C VAL A 40 -3.44 12.77 6.95
N PRO A 41 -2.55 13.60 6.36
CA PRO A 41 -2.32 13.61 4.92
C PRO A 41 -1.60 12.34 4.43
N LEU A 42 -2.04 11.79 3.29
CA LEU A 42 -1.40 10.65 2.63
C LEU A 42 -0.38 11.14 1.59
N ILE A 43 0.90 10.78 1.77
CA ILE A 43 1.95 11.03 0.78
C ILE A 43 1.97 9.87 -0.23
N THR A 44 2.00 10.19 -1.53
CA THR A 44 2.06 9.18 -2.60
C THR A 44 3.37 9.29 -3.37
N VAL A 45 3.92 8.14 -3.75
CA VAL A 45 5.12 8.06 -4.59
C VAL A 45 4.67 7.87 -6.03
N VAL A 46 5.07 8.78 -6.91
CA VAL A 46 4.93 8.62 -8.36
C VAL A 46 6.28 8.10 -8.87
N PRO A 47 6.32 6.93 -9.54
CA PRO A 47 7.55 6.47 -10.14
C PRO A 47 7.98 7.48 -11.21
N THR A 48 9.20 7.99 -11.08
CA THR A 48 9.81 8.75 -12.18
C THR A 48 10.33 7.71 -13.17
N ASN A 49 9.74 7.69 -14.36
CA ASN A 49 10.17 6.79 -15.42
C ASN A 49 11.51 7.28 -15.99
N SER A 50 12.60 7.10 -15.26
CA SER A 50 13.95 7.37 -15.76
C SER A 50 14.55 6.19 -16.54
N GLU A 51 13.89 5.03 -16.56
CA GLU A 51 14.35 3.84 -17.30
C GLU A 51 13.17 3.02 -17.86
N THR A 52 12.31 3.65 -18.66
CA THR A 52 11.56 2.90 -19.68
C THR A 52 12.47 2.73 -20.88
N GLU A 53 13.41 1.77 -20.79
CA GLU A 53 14.15 1.07 -21.87
C GLU A 53 15.52 0.63 -21.35
N SER A 54 15.54 -0.34 -20.44
CA SER A 54 16.69 -1.24 -20.38
C SER A 54 16.17 -2.65 -20.34
N SER A 55 16.46 -3.37 -21.41
CA SER A 55 16.09 -4.75 -21.68
C SER A 55 16.63 -5.70 -20.62
N ILE A 56 16.06 -5.72 -19.41
CA ILE A 56 16.36 -6.77 -18.43
C ILE A 56 15.43 -7.96 -18.69
N ASN A 57 15.56 -8.47 -19.92
CA ASN A 57 15.56 -9.91 -20.10
C ASN A 57 16.88 -10.43 -19.49
N ARG A 58 16.92 -10.55 -18.16
CA ARG A 58 18.00 -11.25 -17.44
C ARG A 58 17.44 -12.07 -16.27
N PHE A 59 16.36 -12.79 -16.53
CA PHE A 59 16.12 -14.05 -15.82
C PHE A 59 16.42 -15.17 -16.80
N HIS A 60 17.71 -15.51 -16.89
CA HIS A 60 18.15 -16.77 -17.44
C HIS A 60 19.13 -17.39 -16.43
N CYS A 61 18.84 -18.65 -16.10
CA CYS A 61 19.35 -19.51 -15.02
C CYS A 61 18.76 -19.21 -13.64
#